data_AF-A0A8W8JBJ3-F1
#
_entry.id   AF-A0A8W8JBJ3-F1
#
_cell.length_a   1.000
_cell.length_b   1.000
_cell.length_c   1.000
_cell.angle_alpha   90.00
_cell.angle_beta   90.00
_cell.angle_gamma   90.00
#
_symmetry.space_group_name_H-M   'P 1'
#
loop_
_entity.id
_entity.type
_entity.pdbx_description
1 polymer ?
#
loop_
_entity_poly.entity_id
_entity_poly.type
_entity_poly.pdbx_seq_one_letter_code
_entity_poly.pdbx_strand_id
1 'polypeptide(L)'
;MTAKEAILGYQIGIIEKKLEDVMYETRGWEEKNKKLTDRNTTLLDEQEVLIKHLLEQAKIADQYFSEEEIKRREDVILCMKDKWDRQRELEREIEGVKKQIASVEEEIRLVQKEVDYCKNYRDVEQHKNKKRINLLEADIEDMEASFQEMKTHLERSNERSKNEISSRTENMLDKQKDLATQKAISKLDKYSQREVLDNEWLTREVNLHRKDTEALREKVEGLEKGNLEIMAELFECKIEDLKISRKFFLTQFEENENLEETGVLEMDLGNLSINDRTASKQMVLYDSGDGDGAVYKPVVRPKSATQRAVEEKVFSLARGMTVESDEDSDNVSDDTELLDNMFFEEEDWNDYLQLGKVELKLLNVTGQQMPIHVPIQPSEAEIQAKQCNPDTWPVTQPMLKQAASS
;
A
#
# COMPACT_ATOMS: atom_id res chain seq x y z
N MET A 1 -89.22 54.99 77.98
CA MET A 1 -88.79 55.50 76.67
C MET A 1 -90.04 55.81 75.86
N THR A 2 -90.25 57.07 75.54
CA THR A 2 -91.45 57.50 74.78
C THR A 2 -91.15 57.34 73.29
N ALA A 3 -92.10 56.91 72.47
CA ALA A 3 -91.88 56.62 71.05
C ALA A 3 -91.21 57.78 70.27
N LYS A 4 -91.40 59.03 70.71
CA LYS A 4 -90.76 60.22 70.14
C LYS A 4 -89.23 60.25 70.33
N GLU A 5 -88.72 59.78 71.46
CA GLU A 5 -87.28 59.75 71.76
C GLU A 5 -86.56 58.71 70.90
N ALA A 6 -87.20 57.55 70.66
CA ALA A 6 -86.67 56.52 69.78
C ALA A 6 -86.60 56.96 68.31
N ILE A 7 -87.61 57.71 67.83
CA ILE A 7 -87.63 58.28 66.47
C ILE A 7 -86.53 59.33 66.31
N LEU A 8 -86.32 60.21 67.30
CA LEU A 8 -85.24 61.20 67.27
C LEU A 8 -83.86 60.53 67.31
N GLY A 9 -83.66 59.52 68.16
CA GLY A 9 -82.41 58.75 68.19
C GLY A 9 -82.10 58.07 66.84
N TYR A 10 -83.11 57.53 66.17
CA TYR A 10 -82.95 56.95 64.83
C TYR A 10 -82.62 58.02 63.76
N GLN A 11 -83.29 59.18 63.82
CA GLN A 11 -82.99 60.31 62.92
C GLN A 11 -81.58 60.86 63.13
N ILE A 12 -81.14 60.98 64.39
CA ILE A 12 -79.77 61.37 64.75
C ILE A 12 -78.78 60.34 64.19
N GLY A 13 -79.01 59.03 64.40
CA GLY A 13 -78.13 57.99 63.87
C GLY A 13 -78.04 57.97 62.34
N ILE A 14 -79.13 58.27 61.61
CA ILE A 14 -79.08 58.45 60.15
C ILE A 14 -78.20 59.64 59.76
N ILE A 15 -78.35 60.77 60.47
CA ILE A 15 -77.57 61.98 60.20
C ILE A 15 -76.09 61.76 60.51
N GLU A 16 -75.78 61.10 61.63
CA GLU A 16 -74.41 60.74 62.01
C GLU A 16 -73.76 59.82 60.98
N LYS A 17 -74.46 58.79 60.50
CA LYS A 17 -73.95 57.93 59.42
C LYS A 17 -73.71 58.71 58.12
N LYS A 18 -74.63 59.58 57.72
CA LYS A 18 -74.45 60.45 56.54
C LYS A 18 -73.28 61.42 56.72
N LEU A 19 -73.10 61.94 57.93
CA LEU A 19 -71.97 62.80 58.26
C LEU A 19 -70.67 62.03 58.16
N GLU A 20 -70.62 60.78 58.65
CA GLU A 20 -69.46 59.90 58.54
C GLU A 20 -69.14 59.55 57.08
N ASP A 21 -70.15 59.24 56.26
CA ASP A 21 -69.99 59.00 54.82
C ASP A 21 -69.41 60.24 54.12
N VAL A 22 -69.96 61.44 54.40
CA VAL A 22 -69.45 62.71 53.85
C VAL A 22 -68.03 63.01 54.34
N MET A 23 -67.71 62.70 55.60
CA MET A 23 -66.36 62.87 56.14
C MET A 23 -65.36 61.92 55.45
N TYR A 24 -65.75 60.67 55.17
CA TYR A 24 -64.93 59.73 54.44
C TYR A 24 -64.72 60.19 52.99
N GLU A 25 -65.77 60.65 52.31
CA GLU A 25 -65.67 61.23 50.98
C GLU A 25 -64.76 62.46 50.96
N THR A 26 -64.92 63.37 51.93
CA THR A 26 -64.10 64.59 52.05
C THR A 26 -62.63 64.23 52.24
N ARG A 27 -62.31 63.27 53.12
CA ARG A 27 -60.95 62.76 53.30
C ARG A 27 -60.41 62.13 52.00
N GLY A 28 -61.24 61.36 51.30
CA GLY A 28 -60.87 60.78 50.00
C GLY A 28 -60.58 61.85 48.94
N TRP A 29 -61.32 62.96 48.94
CA TRP A 29 -61.06 64.11 48.07
C TRP A 29 -59.79 64.87 48.48
N GLU A 30 -59.55 65.06 49.77
CA GLU A 30 -58.32 65.67 50.28
C GLU A 30 -57.07 64.87 49.90
N GLU A 31 -57.11 63.54 50.04
CA GLU A 31 -56.02 62.65 49.62
C GLU A 31 -55.80 62.70 48.10
N LYS A 32 -56.87 62.70 47.30
CA LYS A 32 -56.76 62.86 45.84
C LYS A 32 -56.17 64.21 45.48
N ASN A 33 -56.62 65.28 46.12
CA ASN A 33 -56.10 66.63 45.89
C ASN A 33 -54.61 66.70 46.24
N LYS A 34 -54.20 66.10 47.37
CA LYS A 34 -52.80 66.01 47.77
C LYS A 34 -51.95 65.23 46.76
N LYS A 35 -52.43 64.09 46.26
CA LYS A 35 -51.72 63.34 45.20
C LYS A 35 -51.58 64.15 43.90
N LEU A 36 -52.59 64.93 43.54
CA LEU A 36 -52.54 65.81 42.38
C LEU A 36 -51.56 66.97 42.58
N THR A 37 -51.51 67.57 43.78
CA THR A 37 -50.52 68.62 44.07
C THR A 37 -49.10 68.07 44.03
N ASP A 38 -48.86 66.91 44.65
CA ASP A 38 -47.54 66.26 44.67
C ASP A 38 -47.08 65.90 43.25
N ARG A 39 -47.99 65.36 42.42
CA ARG A 39 -47.71 65.08 41.00
C ARG A 39 -47.41 66.35 40.21
N ASN A 40 -48.12 67.44 40.49
CA ASN A 40 -47.87 68.71 39.80
C ASN A 40 -46.50 69.28 40.18
N THR A 41 -46.12 69.21 41.46
CA THR A 41 -44.78 69.63 41.89
C THR A 41 -43.68 68.79 41.26
N THR A 42 -43.82 67.46 41.19
CA THR A 42 -42.81 66.62 40.52
C THR A 42 -42.71 66.92 39.03
N LEU A 43 -43.83 67.18 38.34
CA LEU A 43 -43.83 67.54 36.93
C LEU A 43 -43.16 68.90 36.69
N LEU A 44 -43.34 69.87 37.58
CA LEU A 44 -42.67 71.17 37.47
C LEU A 44 -41.15 71.04 37.66
N ASP A 45 -40.71 70.23 38.63
CA ASP A 45 -39.29 69.95 38.86
C ASP A 45 -38.68 69.24 37.63
N GLU A 46 -39.38 68.26 37.05
CA GLU A 46 -38.97 67.57 35.82
C GLU A 46 -38.88 68.55 34.63
N GLN A 47 -39.86 69.44 34.48
CA GLN A 47 -39.83 70.47 33.44
C GLN A 47 -38.66 71.44 33.62
N GLU A 48 -38.36 71.85 34.85
CA GLU A 48 -37.22 72.73 35.14
C GLU A 48 -35.90 72.07 34.76
N VAL A 49 -35.73 70.78 35.06
CA VAL A 49 -34.53 70.01 34.67
C VAL A 49 -34.41 69.91 33.15
N LEU A 50 -35.51 69.62 32.44
CA LEU A 50 -35.52 69.54 30.99
C LEU A 50 -35.17 70.88 30.33
N ILE A 51 -35.72 71.99 30.84
CA ILE A 51 -35.40 73.33 30.35
C ILE A 51 -33.92 73.65 30.57
N LYS A 52 -33.37 73.33 31.74
CA LYS A 52 -31.94 73.51 32.01
C LYS A 52 -31.07 72.69 31.06
N HIS A 53 -31.44 71.44 30.79
CA HIS A 53 -30.72 70.58 29.86
C HIS A 53 -30.74 71.13 28.43
N LEU A 54 -31.90 71.60 27.96
CA LEU A 54 -32.03 72.23 26.64
C LEU A 54 -31.20 73.51 26.52
N LEU A 55 -31.17 74.34 27.57
CA LEU A 55 -30.33 75.54 27.59
C LEU A 55 -28.83 75.20 27.51
N GLU A 56 -28.40 74.15 28.20
CA GLU A 56 -27.01 73.71 28.15
C GLU A 56 -26.64 73.16 26.76
N GLN A 57 -27.52 72.35 26.15
CA GLN A 57 -27.33 71.89 24.77
C GLN A 57 -27.25 73.04 23.77
N ALA A 58 -28.12 74.04 23.90
CA ALA A 58 -28.10 75.23 23.05
C ALA A 58 -26.78 76.01 23.21
N LYS A 59 -26.30 76.17 24.44
CA LYS A 59 -25.03 76.84 24.72
C LYS A 59 -23.83 76.09 24.15
N ILE A 60 -23.81 74.75 24.24
CA ILE A 60 -22.77 73.91 23.63
C ILE A 60 -22.78 74.08 22.10
N ALA A 61 -23.96 74.11 21.48
CA ALA A 61 -24.08 74.35 20.04
C ALA A 61 -23.56 75.75 19.65
N ASP A 62 -23.91 76.80 20.40
CA ASP A 62 -23.41 78.15 20.15
C ASP A 62 -21.89 78.25 20.30
N GLN A 63 -21.30 77.54 21.26
CA GLN A 63 -19.84 77.44 21.42
C GLN A 63 -19.20 76.73 20.23
N TYR A 64 -19.78 75.62 19.76
CA TYR A 64 -19.30 74.92 18.56
C TYR A 64 -19.27 75.82 17.33
N PHE A 65 -20.33 76.61 17.11
CA PHE A 65 -20.38 77.56 15.99
C PHE A 65 -19.48 78.79 16.19
N SER A 66 -19.23 79.19 17.43
CA SER A 66 -18.31 80.30 17.73
C SER A 66 -16.83 79.90 17.64
N GLU A 67 -16.51 78.63 17.86
CA GLU A 67 -15.16 78.07 17.74
C GLU A 67 -14.80 77.68 16.30
N GLU A 68 -15.80 77.52 15.43
CA GLU A 68 -15.56 77.24 14.01
C GLU A 68 -15.03 78.50 13.30
N GLU A 69 -13.70 78.62 13.26
CA GLU A 69 -13.00 79.67 12.53
C GLU A 69 -13.45 79.68 11.06
N ILE A 70 -13.91 80.83 10.57
CA ILE A 70 -14.41 81.02 9.21
C ILE A 70 -13.24 80.79 8.23
N LYS A 71 -13.12 79.56 7.73
CA LYS A 71 -12.10 79.17 6.77
C LYS A 71 -12.23 80.03 5.52
N ARG A 72 -11.15 80.69 5.13
CA ARG A 72 -11.15 81.51 3.92
C ARG A 72 -11.14 80.61 2.70
N ARG A 73 -11.59 81.17 1.57
CA ARG A 73 -11.53 80.50 0.26
C ARG A 73 -10.13 79.97 -0.05
N GLU A 74 -9.09 80.69 0.37
CA GLU A 74 -7.68 80.33 0.17
C GLU A 74 -7.28 79.04 0.90
N ASP A 75 -7.72 78.86 2.15
CA ASP A 75 -7.42 77.66 2.95
C ASP A 75 -8.10 76.43 2.37
N VAL A 76 -9.34 76.60 1.86
CA VAL A 76 -10.06 75.54 1.14
C VAL A 76 -9.33 75.17 -0.14
N ILE A 77 -8.84 76.16 -0.90
CA ILE A 77 -8.06 75.90 -2.13
C ILE A 77 -6.76 75.17 -1.80
N LEU A 78 -6.05 75.53 -0.73
CA LEU A 78 -4.81 74.87 -0.33
C LEU A 78 -5.07 73.42 0.11
N CYS A 79 -6.08 73.19 0.95
CA CYS A 79 -6.48 71.84 1.37
C CYS A 79 -6.93 70.97 0.17
N MET A 80 -7.64 71.55 -0.79
CA MET A 80 -8.03 70.83 -2.01
C MET A 80 -6.82 70.48 -2.88
N LYS A 81 -5.84 71.38 -3.03
CA LYS A 81 -4.59 71.08 -3.74
C LYS A 81 -3.81 69.95 -3.07
N ASP A 82 -3.67 70.00 -1.74
CA ASP A 82 -2.97 68.95 -0.97
C ASP A 82 -3.68 67.58 -1.12
N LYS A 83 -5.03 67.56 -1.04
CA LYS A 83 -5.81 66.35 -1.32
C LYS A 83 -5.62 65.84 -2.74
N TRP A 84 -5.56 66.71 -3.74
CA TRP A 84 -5.30 66.33 -5.13
C TRP A 84 -3.86 65.81 -5.33
N ASP A 85 -2.88 66.40 -4.65
CA ASP A 85 -1.49 65.93 -4.68
C ASP A 85 -1.36 64.55 -4.04
N ARG A 86 -1.99 64.35 -2.87
CA ARG A 86 -2.09 63.04 -2.20
C ARG A 86 -2.75 62.01 -3.11
N GLN A 87 -3.85 62.36 -3.76
CA GLN A 87 -4.55 61.47 -4.69
C GLN A 87 -3.67 61.06 -5.86
N ARG A 88 -2.94 62.02 -6.47
CA ARG A 88 -2.00 61.73 -7.57
C ARG A 88 -0.83 60.85 -7.13
N GLU A 89 -0.34 61.01 -5.91
CA GLU A 89 0.69 60.14 -5.35
C GLU A 89 0.18 58.70 -5.22
N LEU A 90 -1.00 58.52 -4.62
CA LEU A 90 -1.64 57.20 -4.47
C LEU A 90 -1.92 56.56 -5.83
N GLU A 91 -2.38 57.31 -6.81
CA GLU A 91 -2.57 56.81 -8.18
C GLU A 91 -1.25 56.33 -8.81
N ARG A 92 -0.14 57.03 -8.56
CA ARG A 92 1.19 56.61 -9.02
C ARG A 92 1.68 55.35 -8.31
N GLU A 93 1.45 55.25 -7.01
CA GLU A 93 1.75 54.05 -6.22
C GLU A 93 0.94 52.84 -6.72
N ILE A 94 -0.37 53.02 -6.96
CA ILE A 94 -1.25 51.99 -7.53
C ILE A 94 -0.74 51.56 -8.91
N GLU A 95 -0.36 52.49 -9.77
CA GLU A 95 0.20 52.17 -11.08
C GLU A 95 1.55 51.43 -10.98
N GLY A 96 2.39 51.78 -10.00
CA GLY A 96 3.61 51.04 -9.69
C GLY A 96 3.34 49.60 -9.29
N VAL A 97 2.38 49.38 -8.38
CA VAL A 97 1.96 48.03 -7.95
C VAL A 97 1.36 47.25 -9.11
N LYS A 98 0.52 47.87 -9.96
CA LYS A 98 -0.04 47.22 -11.15
C LYS A 98 1.06 46.72 -12.10
N LYS A 99 2.12 47.50 -12.32
CA LYS A 99 3.26 47.08 -13.14
C LYS A 99 4.01 45.91 -12.52
N GLN A 100 4.19 45.90 -11.20
CA GLN A 100 4.81 44.78 -10.50
C GLN A 100 3.97 43.52 -10.60
N ILE A 101 2.65 43.62 -10.40
CA ILE A 101 1.70 42.50 -10.59
C ILE A 101 1.82 41.94 -12.01
N ALA A 102 1.81 42.80 -13.03
CA ALA A 102 1.92 42.37 -14.43
C ALA A 102 3.27 41.66 -14.71
N SER A 103 4.38 42.14 -14.13
CA SER A 103 5.68 41.47 -14.25
C SER A 103 5.66 40.08 -13.61
N VAL A 104 5.10 39.96 -12.41
CA VAL A 104 5.00 38.69 -11.68
C VAL A 104 4.05 37.71 -12.37
N GLU A 105 2.93 38.20 -12.94
CA GLU A 105 2.01 37.38 -13.74
C GLU A 105 2.69 36.79 -14.99
N GLU A 106 3.60 37.53 -15.63
CA GLU A 106 4.41 37.01 -16.73
C GLU A 106 5.35 35.89 -16.27
N GLU A 107 6.06 36.11 -15.15
CA GLU A 107 6.95 35.10 -14.56
C GLU A 107 6.18 33.84 -14.16
N ILE A 108 5.01 33.98 -13.53
CA ILE A 108 4.11 32.87 -13.20
C ILE A 108 3.71 32.12 -14.46
N ARG A 109 3.40 32.81 -15.56
CA ARG A 109 3.03 32.17 -16.83
C ARG A 109 4.18 31.34 -17.41
N LEU A 110 5.43 31.81 -17.29
CA LEU A 110 6.61 31.06 -17.73
C LEU A 110 6.82 29.81 -16.88
N VAL A 111 6.75 29.96 -15.55
CA VAL A 111 6.87 28.82 -14.62
C VAL A 111 5.75 27.82 -14.85
N GLN A 112 4.53 28.27 -15.13
CA GLN A 112 3.41 27.38 -15.42
C GLN A 112 3.67 26.53 -16.67
N LYS A 113 4.24 27.12 -17.73
CA LYS A 113 4.64 26.36 -18.92
C LYS A 113 5.69 25.28 -18.61
N GLU A 114 6.67 25.61 -17.77
CA GLU A 114 7.70 24.66 -17.32
C GLU A 114 7.08 23.51 -16.50
N VAL A 115 6.14 23.84 -15.60
CA VAL A 115 5.40 22.85 -14.80
C VAL A 115 4.58 21.94 -15.70
N ASP A 116 3.89 22.49 -16.71
CA ASP A 116 3.10 21.73 -17.65
C ASP A 116 3.98 20.83 -18.54
N TYR A 117 5.16 21.31 -18.94
CA TYR A 117 6.18 20.48 -19.59
C TYR A 117 6.63 19.33 -18.69
N CYS A 118 6.97 19.60 -17.43
CA CYS A 118 7.37 18.57 -16.47
C CYS A 118 6.26 17.53 -16.23
N LYS A 119 5.00 17.95 -16.15
CA LYS A 119 3.85 17.03 -16.03
C LYS A 119 3.70 16.15 -17.27
N ASN A 120 3.76 16.74 -18.46
CA ASN A 120 3.69 15.99 -19.72
C ASN A 120 4.85 14.98 -19.85
N TYR A 121 6.04 15.39 -19.42
CA TYR A 121 7.20 14.51 -19.41
C TYR A 121 6.97 13.33 -18.45
N ARG A 122 6.54 13.60 -17.23
CA ARG A 122 6.28 12.56 -16.21
C ARG A 122 5.20 11.57 -16.67
N ASP A 123 4.08 12.07 -17.19
CA ASP A 123 2.89 11.24 -17.42
C ASP A 123 2.94 10.50 -18.76
N VAL A 124 3.62 11.04 -19.78
CA VAL A 124 3.61 10.47 -21.14
C VAL A 124 5.01 10.13 -21.65
N GLU A 125 5.93 11.09 -21.63
CA GLU A 125 7.23 10.91 -22.27
C GLU A 125 8.13 9.95 -21.50
N GLN A 126 8.05 9.94 -20.17
CA GLN A 126 8.80 9.02 -19.32
C GLN A 126 8.49 7.57 -19.68
N HIS A 127 7.21 7.24 -19.90
CA HIS A 127 6.82 5.88 -20.29
C HIS A 127 7.30 5.53 -21.70
N LYS A 128 7.27 6.46 -22.65
CA LYS A 128 7.80 6.25 -24.01
C LYS A 128 9.32 6.05 -23.99
N ASN A 129 10.04 6.89 -23.26
CA ASN A 129 11.49 6.80 -23.10
C ASN A 129 11.87 5.51 -22.38
N LYS A 130 11.15 5.13 -21.32
CA LYS A 130 11.34 3.85 -20.63
C LYS A 130 11.13 2.66 -21.56
N LYS A 131 10.04 2.65 -22.36
CA LYS A 131 9.82 1.60 -23.36
C LYS A 131 10.96 1.55 -24.39
N ARG A 132 11.44 2.70 -24.86
CA ARG A 132 12.56 2.77 -25.81
C ARG A 132 13.85 2.25 -25.20
N ILE A 133 14.15 2.59 -23.95
CA ILE A 133 15.31 2.09 -23.21
C ILE A 133 15.20 0.58 -23.07
N ASN A 134 14.08 0.05 -22.57
CA ASN A 134 13.89 -1.39 -22.43
C ASN A 134 14.03 -2.15 -23.75
N LEU A 135 13.52 -1.59 -24.86
CA LEU A 135 13.70 -2.20 -26.19
C LEU A 135 15.18 -2.20 -26.61
N LEU A 136 15.91 -1.11 -26.36
CA LEU A 136 17.33 -1.04 -26.66
C LEU A 136 18.17 -1.99 -25.78
N GLU A 137 17.81 -2.14 -24.51
CA GLU A 137 18.45 -3.10 -23.61
C GLU A 137 18.22 -4.54 -24.08
N ALA A 138 16.99 -4.88 -24.49
CA ALA A 138 16.68 -6.18 -25.09
C ALA A 138 17.44 -6.40 -26.41
N ASP A 139 17.50 -5.41 -27.30
CA ASP A 139 18.26 -5.49 -28.55
C ASP A 139 19.77 -5.73 -28.27
N ILE A 140 20.32 -5.11 -27.22
CA ILE A 140 21.71 -5.32 -26.79
C ILE A 140 21.91 -6.75 -26.26
N GLU A 141 21.00 -7.25 -25.44
CA GLU A 141 21.05 -8.62 -24.91
C GLU A 141 20.98 -9.67 -26.04
N ASP A 142 20.08 -9.49 -27.00
CA ASP A 142 19.94 -10.36 -28.17
C ASP A 142 21.21 -10.34 -29.05
N MET A 143 21.79 -9.15 -29.27
CA MET A 143 23.07 -9.02 -29.96
C MET A 143 24.19 -9.74 -29.21
N GLU A 144 24.28 -9.59 -27.88
CA GLU A 144 25.28 -10.26 -27.06
C GLU A 144 25.13 -11.78 -27.10
N ALA A 145 23.90 -12.30 -27.00
CA ALA A 145 23.61 -13.72 -27.15
C ALA A 145 24.06 -14.24 -28.53
N SER A 146 23.72 -13.53 -29.61
CA SER A 146 24.18 -13.88 -30.96
C SER A 146 25.71 -13.86 -31.10
N PHE A 147 26.38 -12.89 -30.47
CA PHE A 147 27.85 -12.84 -30.45
C PHE A 147 28.45 -14.01 -29.69
N GLN A 148 27.89 -14.40 -28.55
CA GLN A 148 28.36 -15.57 -27.80
C GLN A 148 28.14 -16.86 -28.58
N GLU A 149 26.98 -17.03 -29.22
CA GLU A 149 26.72 -18.18 -30.10
C GLU A 149 27.73 -18.27 -31.24
N MET A 150 27.98 -17.15 -31.93
CA MET A 150 28.97 -17.08 -33.01
C MET A 150 30.38 -17.38 -32.50
N LYS A 151 30.76 -16.83 -31.34
CA LYS A 151 32.04 -17.11 -30.68
C LYS A 151 32.19 -18.60 -30.39
N THR A 152 31.20 -19.22 -29.75
CA THR A 152 31.25 -20.66 -29.45
C THR A 152 31.28 -21.51 -30.73
N HIS A 153 30.59 -21.10 -31.79
CA HIS A 153 30.66 -21.78 -33.08
C HIS A 153 32.06 -21.70 -33.68
N LEU A 154 32.67 -20.52 -33.70
CA LEU A 154 34.03 -20.31 -34.21
C LEU A 154 35.06 -21.07 -33.37
N GLU A 155 34.95 -21.05 -32.05
CA GLU A 155 35.82 -21.83 -31.15
C GLU A 155 35.70 -23.33 -31.43
N ARG A 156 34.48 -23.88 -31.52
CA ARG A 156 34.26 -25.29 -31.87
C ARG A 156 34.78 -25.63 -33.26
N SER A 157 34.63 -24.74 -34.23
CA SER A 157 35.14 -24.94 -35.59
C SER A 157 36.66 -24.94 -35.64
N ASN A 158 37.29 -24.01 -34.91
CA ASN A 158 38.74 -23.94 -34.79
C ASN A 158 39.30 -25.17 -34.09
N GLU A 159 38.68 -25.60 -33.00
CA GLU A 159 39.07 -26.81 -32.26
C GLU A 159 38.92 -28.07 -33.12
N ARG A 160 37.84 -28.18 -33.90
CA ARG A 160 37.68 -29.26 -34.89
C ARG A 160 38.81 -29.24 -35.92
N SER A 161 39.11 -28.09 -36.51
CA SER A 161 40.20 -27.95 -37.47
C SER A 161 41.57 -28.31 -36.86
N LYS A 162 41.82 -27.88 -35.62
CA LYS A 162 43.04 -28.20 -34.88
C LYS A 162 43.16 -29.70 -34.63
N ASN A 163 42.09 -30.35 -34.16
CA ASN A 163 42.08 -31.79 -33.91
C ASN A 163 42.22 -32.61 -35.20
N GLU A 164 41.62 -32.16 -36.31
CA GLU A 164 41.85 -32.76 -37.62
C GLU A 164 43.31 -32.65 -38.06
N ILE A 165 43.93 -31.49 -37.89
CA ILE A 165 45.35 -31.29 -38.22
C ILE A 165 46.20 -32.18 -37.32
N SER A 166 45.98 -32.16 -36.00
CA SER A 166 46.70 -33.00 -35.04
C SER A 166 46.60 -34.48 -35.40
N SER A 167 45.39 -35.01 -35.64
CA SER A 167 45.19 -36.40 -36.04
C SER A 167 45.85 -36.72 -37.39
N ARG A 168 45.77 -35.82 -38.39
CA ARG A 168 46.46 -36.01 -39.66
C ARG A 168 47.98 -36.03 -39.48
N THR A 169 48.53 -35.13 -38.67
CA THR A 169 49.97 -35.07 -38.39
C THR A 169 50.47 -36.29 -37.63
N GLU A 170 49.71 -36.78 -36.65
CA GLU A 170 50.02 -38.00 -35.90
C GLU A 170 50.03 -39.23 -36.82
N ASN A 171 48.98 -39.41 -37.61
CA ASN A 171 48.91 -40.48 -38.61
C ASN A 171 50.06 -40.41 -39.64
N MET A 172 50.48 -39.21 -40.03
CA MET A 172 51.63 -39.03 -40.93
C MET A 172 52.94 -39.39 -40.23
N LEU A 173 53.12 -38.98 -38.96
CA LEU A 173 54.28 -39.33 -38.16
C LEU A 173 54.38 -40.84 -37.95
N ASP A 174 53.28 -41.52 -37.66
CA ASP A 174 53.28 -42.97 -37.46
C ASP A 174 53.62 -43.72 -38.75
N LYS A 175 53.05 -43.33 -39.89
CA LYS A 175 53.47 -43.86 -41.20
C LYS A 175 54.96 -43.64 -41.47
N GLN A 176 55.49 -42.48 -41.07
CA GLN A 176 56.91 -42.19 -41.21
C GLN A 176 57.77 -43.03 -40.27
N LYS A 177 57.32 -43.29 -39.02
CA LYS A 177 57.98 -44.22 -38.10
C LYS A 177 57.99 -45.64 -38.67
N ASP A 178 56.87 -46.10 -39.22
CA ASP A 178 56.77 -47.42 -39.86
C ASP A 178 57.71 -47.54 -41.07
N LEU A 179 57.77 -46.52 -41.91
CA LEU A 179 58.69 -46.51 -43.04
C LEU A 179 60.16 -46.46 -42.57
N ALA A 180 60.45 -45.68 -41.53
CA ALA A 180 61.79 -45.58 -40.97
C ALA A 180 62.24 -46.89 -40.31
N THR A 181 61.35 -47.55 -39.56
CA THR A 181 61.61 -48.86 -38.96
C THR A 181 61.78 -49.92 -40.03
N GLN A 182 60.92 -49.99 -41.05
CA GLN A 182 61.07 -50.91 -42.17
C GLN A 182 62.40 -50.70 -42.91
N LYS A 183 62.77 -49.44 -43.17
CA LYS A 183 64.05 -49.10 -43.81
C LYS A 183 65.23 -49.46 -42.91
N ALA A 184 65.13 -49.30 -41.59
CA ALA A 184 66.15 -49.73 -40.64
C ALA A 184 66.29 -51.26 -40.66
N ILE A 185 65.19 -52.00 -40.54
CA ILE A 185 65.14 -53.47 -40.61
C ILE A 185 65.77 -53.97 -41.92
N SER A 186 65.44 -53.35 -43.07
CA SER A 186 65.99 -53.74 -44.37
C SER A 186 67.51 -53.63 -44.48
N LYS A 187 68.14 -52.77 -43.65
CA LYS A 187 69.59 -52.58 -43.60
C LYS A 187 70.30 -53.53 -42.63
N LEU A 188 69.55 -54.28 -41.81
CA LEU A 188 70.10 -55.28 -40.88
C LEU A 188 70.46 -56.58 -41.62
N ASP A 189 71.29 -57.39 -40.97
CA ASP A 189 71.55 -58.80 -41.33
C ASP A 189 70.24 -59.61 -41.35
N LYS A 190 70.16 -60.58 -42.26
CA LYS A 190 69.07 -61.55 -42.39
C LYS A 190 68.75 -62.29 -41.07
N TYR A 191 69.76 -62.59 -40.24
CA TYR A 191 69.54 -63.18 -38.91
C TYR A 191 68.85 -62.19 -37.98
N SER A 192 69.36 -60.96 -37.84
CA SER A 192 68.74 -59.90 -37.03
C SER A 192 67.34 -59.50 -37.51
N GLN A 193 67.06 -59.52 -38.82
CA GLN A 193 65.71 -59.29 -39.36
C GLN A 193 64.72 -60.35 -38.88
N ARG A 194 65.14 -61.62 -38.86
CA ARG A 194 64.33 -62.74 -38.39
C ARG A 194 64.01 -62.60 -36.90
N GLU A 195 65.01 -62.27 -36.08
CA GLU A 195 64.83 -62.08 -34.65
C GLU A 195 63.84 -60.94 -34.33
N VAL A 196 63.87 -59.84 -35.08
CA VAL A 196 62.91 -58.74 -34.89
C VAL A 196 61.48 -59.18 -35.21
N LEU A 197 61.27 -59.88 -36.32
CA LEU A 197 59.94 -60.39 -36.70
C LEU A 197 59.42 -61.45 -35.71
N ASP A 198 60.29 -62.33 -35.24
CA ASP A 198 59.96 -63.35 -34.25
C ASP A 198 59.61 -62.71 -32.90
N ASN A 199 60.35 -61.67 -32.47
CA ASN A 199 60.03 -60.90 -31.28
C ASN A 199 58.71 -60.12 -31.40
N GLU A 200 58.43 -59.52 -32.55
CA GLU A 200 57.13 -58.87 -32.81
C GLU A 200 55.97 -59.88 -32.75
N TRP A 201 56.16 -61.06 -33.32
CA TRP A 201 55.19 -62.14 -33.26
C TRP A 201 54.98 -62.63 -31.82
N LEU A 202 56.06 -62.90 -31.09
CA LEU A 202 56.00 -63.29 -29.67
C LEU A 202 55.31 -62.24 -28.82
N THR A 203 55.57 -60.95 -29.06
CA THR A 203 54.92 -59.86 -28.30
C THR A 203 53.42 -59.81 -28.58
N ARG A 204 52.99 -60.02 -29.83
CA ARG A 204 51.55 -60.14 -30.17
C ARG A 204 50.90 -61.35 -29.50
N GLU A 205 51.57 -62.50 -29.52
CA GLU A 205 51.07 -63.73 -28.91
C GLU A 205 50.97 -63.62 -27.38
N VAL A 206 51.99 -63.06 -26.73
CA VAL A 206 51.98 -62.78 -25.28
C VAL A 206 50.82 -61.86 -24.91
N ASN A 207 50.56 -60.82 -25.70
CA ASN A 207 49.44 -59.92 -25.45
C ASN A 207 48.08 -60.60 -25.62
N LEU A 208 47.94 -61.52 -26.57
CA LEU A 208 46.72 -62.31 -26.76
C LEU A 208 46.49 -63.24 -25.57
N HIS A 209 47.51 -64.04 -25.21
CA HIS A 209 47.44 -64.90 -24.04
C HIS A 209 47.18 -64.12 -22.75
N ARG A 210 47.74 -62.92 -22.60
CA ARG A 210 47.45 -62.06 -21.44
C ARG A 210 45.96 -61.73 -21.36
N LYS A 211 45.34 -61.30 -22.47
CA LYS A 211 43.90 -61.04 -22.52
C LYS A 211 43.08 -62.28 -22.22
N ASP A 212 43.44 -63.43 -22.77
CA ASP A 212 42.74 -64.69 -22.52
C ASP A 212 42.86 -65.12 -21.05
N THR A 213 44.03 -64.92 -20.42
CA THR A 213 44.22 -65.20 -18.99
C THR A 213 43.44 -64.25 -18.09
N GLU A 214 43.31 -62.97 -18.46
CA GLU A 214 42.47 -62.00 -17.75
C GLU A 214 40.99 -62.39 -17.82
N ALA A 215 40.50 -62.75 -19.02
CA ALA A 215 39.13 -63.21 -19.20
C ALA A 215 38.84 -64.54 -18.47
N LEU A 216 39.78 -65.49 -18.50
CA LEU A 216 39.63 -66.76 -17.78
C LEU A 216 39.65 -66.55 -16.27
N ARG A 217 40.51 -65.65 -15.78
CA ARG A 217 40.55 -65.28 -14.36
C ARG A 217 39.22 -64.69 -13.91
N GLU A 218 38.64 -63.75 -14.66
CA GLU A 218 37.33 -63.17 -14.35
C GLU A 218 36.24 -64.25 -14.27
N LYS A 219 36.26 -65.22 -15.20
CA LYS A 219 35.31 -66.34 -15.18
C LYS A 219 35.50 -67.27 -13.98
N VAL A 220 36.74 -67.55 -13.58
CA VAL A 220 37.05 -68.37 -12.40
C VAL A 220 36.64 -67.64 -11.13
N GLU A 221 36.97 -66.36 -10.98
CA GLU A 221 36.55 -65.53 -9.86
C GLU A 221 35.02 -65.47 -9.74
N GLY A 222 34.31 -65.36 -10.88
CA GLY A 222 32.84 -65.44 -10.91
C GLY A 222 32.30 -66.79 -10.44
N LEU A 223 32.91 -67.91 -10.85
CA LEU A 223 32.53 -69.25 -10.42
C LEU A 223 32.86 -69.51 -8.95
N GLU A 224 34.01 -69.05 -8.47
CA GLU A 224 34.40 -69.15 -7.06
C GLU A 224 33.43 -68.37 -6.18
N LYS A 225 33.06 -67.15 -6.60
CA LYS A 225 32.05 -66.34 -5.91
C LYS A 225 30.70 -67.06 -5.85
N GLY A 226 30.22 -67.59 -6.99
CA GLY A 226 28.96 -68.34 -7.03
C GLY A 226 29.00 -69.61 -6.17
N ASN A 227 30.10 -70.36 -6.16
CA ASN A 227 30.26 -71.53 -5.30
C ASN A 227 30.26 -71.16 -3.83
N LEU A 228 30.89 -70.05 -3.43
CA LEU A 228 30.85 -69.55 -2.06
C LEU A 228 29.43 -69.14 -1.64
N GLU A 229 28.68 -68.50 -2.54
CA GLU A 229 27.27 -68.15 -2.30
C GLU A 229 26.41 -69.41 -2.11
N ILE A 230 26.50 -70.40 -3.02
CA ILE A 230 25.77 -71.67 -2.90
C ILE A 230 26.18 -72.42 -1.63
N MET A 231 27.47 -72.45 -1.28
CA MET A 231 27.90 -73.08 -0.02
C MET A 231 27.34 -72.35 1.19
N ALA A 232 27.31 -71.02 1.19
CA ALA A 232 26.70 -70.23 2.27
C ALA A 232 25.21 -70.56 2.43
N GLU A 233 24.46 -70.61 1.32
CA GLU A 233 23.04 -71.02 1.32
C GLU A 233 22.85 -72.45 1.83
N LEU A 234 23.69 -73.40 1.41
CA LEU A 234 23.64 -74.78 1.90
C LEU A 234 23.98 -74.88 3.39
N PHE A 235 24.90 -74.07 3.89
CA PHE A 235 25.18 -74.00 5.33
C PHE A 235 24.00 -73.40 6.09
N GLU A 236 23.37 -72.35 5.57
CA GLU A 236 22.17 -71.75 6.17
C GLU A 236 21.01 -72.75 6.21
N CYS A 237 20.73 -73.45 5.10
CA CYS A 237 19.73 -74.52 5.04
C CYS A 237 20.04 -75.64 6.04
N LYS A 238 21.30 -76.10 6.14
CA LYS A 238 21.68 -77.11 7.13
C LYS A 238 21.51 -76.62 8.56
N ILE A 239 21.81 -75.35 8.84
CA ILE A 239 21.59 -74.75 10.16
C ILE A 239 20.09 -74.67 10.46
N GLU A 240 19.26 -74.34 9.48
CA GLU A 240 17.80 -74.36 9.61
C GLU A 240 17.26 -75.76 9.86
N ASP A 241 17.71 -76.78 9.11
CA ASP A 241 17.35 -78.19 9.32
C ASP A 241 17.79 -78.68 10.70
N LEU A 242 18.98 -78.29 11.16
CA LEU A 242 19.46 -78.53 12.52
C LEU A 242 18.59 -77.82 13.57
N LYS A 243 18.17 -76.58 13.32
CA LYS A 243 17.23 -75.86 14.21
C LYS A 243 15.87 -76.55 14.25
N ILE A 244 15.35 -77.03 13.11
CA ILE A 244 14.07 -77.74 13.02
C ILE A 244 14.17 -79.08 13.75
N SER A 245 15.20 -79.88 13.48
CA SER A 245 15.42 -81.16 14.18
C SER A 245 15.67 -80.96 15.67
N ARG A 246 16.46 -79.95 16.09
CA ARG A 246 16.61 -79.57 17.51
C ARG A 246 15.28 -79.20 18.14
N LYS A 247 14.45 -78.36 17.48
CA LYS A 247 13.11 -78.04 17.96
C LYS A 247 12.25 -79.30 18.09
N PHE A 248 12.28 -80.18 17.10
CA PHE A 248 11.56 -81.46 17.11
C PHE A 248 12.01 -82.34 18.29
N PHE A 249 13.32 -82.47 18.53
CA PHE A 249 13.86 -83.17 19.69
C PHE A 249 13.42 -82.50 20.99
N LEU A 250 13.52 -81.18 21.13
CA LEU A 250 13.05 -80.46 22.32
C LEU A 250 11.55 -80.69 22.58
N THR A 251 10.70 -80.60 21.56
CA THR A 251 9.24 -80.85 21.70
C THR A 251 8.90 -82.29 22.08
N GLN A 252 9.75 -83.28 21.77
CA GLN A 252 9.54 -84.66 22.24
C GLN A 252 9.91 -84.86 23.70
N PHE A 253 10.71 -83.96 24.28
CA PHE A 253 11.09 -84.00 25.69
C PHE A 253 10.34 -82.95 26.55
N GLU A 254 9.43 -82.17 25.96
CA GLU A 254 8.58 -81.20 26.69
C GLU A 254 7.55 -81.86 27.63
N GLU A 255 7.34 -83.18 27.57
CA GLU A 255 6.55 -83.91 28.59
C GLU A 255 7.36 -84.35 29.82
N ASN A 256 8.66 -84.08 29.90
CA ASN A 256 9.46 -84.34 31.11
C ASN A 256 10.01 -83.03 31.69
N GLU A 257 9.42 -82.62 32.81
CA GLU A 257 9.79 -81.42 33.57
C GLU A 257 11.29 -81.39 33.91
N ASN A 258 11.87 -80.20 33.79
CA ASN A 258 13.23 -79.76 34.17
C ASN A 258 14.37 -79.97 33.17
N LEU A 259 14.52 -79.01 32.24
CA LEU A 259 15.83 -78.52 31.80
C LEU A 259 15.74 -77.03 31.39
N GLU A 260 15.38 -76.17 32.34
CA GLU A 260 15.80 -74.74 32.32
C GLU A 260 17.30 -74.63 32.66
N GLU A 261 18.17 -75.40 32.00
CA GLU A 261 19.62 -75.18 32.05
C GLU A 261 20.30 -75.95 30.93
N THR A 262 20.60 -75.27 29.81
CA THR A 262 21.75 -75.60 28.93
C THR A 262 21.92 -74.46 27.91
N GLY A 263 22.31 -73.29 28.43
CA GLY A 263 23.21 -72.43 27.68
C GLY A 263 24.58 -73.08 27.64
N VAL A 264 24.94 -73.78 26.56
CA VAL A 264 26.33 -74.25 26.33
C VAL A 264 26.77 -74.17 24.86
N LEU A 265 25.88 -74.01 23.87
CA LEU A 265 26.28 -74.00 22.45
C LEU A 265 26.12 -72.67 21.72
N GLU A 266 25.59 -71.64 22.38
CA GLU A 266 25.43 -70.31 21.76
C GLU A 266 26.64 -69.38 22.01
N MET A 267 27.51 -69.72 22.96
CA MET A 267 28.71 -68.93 23.31
C MET A 267 29.98 -69.30 22.54
N ASP A 268 30.06 -70.49 21.91
CA ASP A 268 31.32 -70.99 21.33
C ASP A 268 31.44 -70.84 19.81
N LEU A 269 30.42 -70.35 19.10
CA LEU A 269 30.51 -70.02 17.67
C LEU A 269 30.90 -68.56 17.39
N GLY A 270 30.82 -67.68 18.39
CA GLY A 270 31.32 -66.30 18.32
C GLY A 270 32.82 -66.15 18.58
N ASN A 271 33.46 -67.19 19.13
CA ASN A 271 34.86 -67.15 19.58
C ASN A 271 35.84 -67.95 18.72
N LEU A 272 35.41 -68.47 17.56
CA LEU A 272 36.31 -68.98 16.51
C LEU A 272 36.68 -67.86 15.52
N SER A 273 37.09 -66.71 16.06
CA SER A 273 37.97 -65.78 15.34
C SER A 273 39.36 -66.41 15.32
N ILE A 274 39.59 -67.34 14.39
CA ILE A 274 40.94 -67.75 14.00
C ILE A 274 41.56 -66.58 13.22
N ASN A 275 42.08 -65.64 14.00
CA ASN A 275 43.37 -65.03 13.69
C ASN A 275 44.39 -66.17 13.64
N ASP A 276 44.72 -66.64 12.44
CA ASP A 276 46.10 -66.65 11.95
C ASP A 276 46.18 -67.33 10.59
N ARG A 277 46.31 -66.49 9.56
CA ARG A 277 47.26 -66.73 8.48
C ARG A 277 47.56 -65.41 7.80
N THR A 278 48.51 -64.70 8.41
CA THR A 278 49.64 -64.08 7.71
C THR A 278 49.56 -64.15 6.18
N ALA A 279 48.80 -63.22 5.60
CA ALA A 279 48.94 -62.88 4.19
C ALA A 279 50.23 -62.08 4.07
N SER A 280 51.28 -62.82 3.70
CA SER A 280 52.53 -62.34 3.15
C SER A 280 52.35 -61.06 2.33
N LYS A 281 53.28 -60.13 2.56
CA LYS A 281 53.77 -59.25 1.51
C LYS A 281 53.87 -60.02 0.19
N GLN A 282 53.06 -59.63 -0.78
CA GLN A 282 53.50 -59.65 -2.16
C GLN A 282 53.06 -58.36 -2.85
N MET A 283 54.04 -57.47 -2.96
CA MET A 283 54.13 -56.44 -3.99
C MET A 283 53.94 -57.08 -5.38
N VAL A 284 53.04 -56.50 -6.17
CA VAL A 284 53.16 -56.31 -7.63
C VAL A 284 52.44 -54.98 -7.89
N LEU A 285 53.12 -53.83 -7.91
CA LEU A 285 53.80 -53.21 -9.04
C LEU A 285 52.99 -53.25 -10.36
N TYR A 286 52.23 -52.19 -10.62
CA TYR A 286 51.96 -51.72 -11.98
C TYR A 286 52.72 -50.41 -12.18
N ASP A 287 53.76 -50.46 -13.00
CA ASP A 287 54.43 -49.33 -13.64
C ASP A 287 53.93 -49.33 -15.10
N SER A 288 53.57 -48.25 -15.80
CA SER A 288 53.49 -46.80 -15.57
C SER A 288 52.60 -46.24 -16.69
N GLY A 289 51.99 -45.06 -16.51
CA GLY A 289 51.37 -44.34 -17.64
C GLY A 289 50.37 -43.24 -17.29
N ASP A 290 50.86 -42.20 -16.60
CA ASP A 290 50.49 -40.78 -16.69
C ASP A 290 49.00 -40.32 -16.73
N GLY A 291 48.64 -39.45 -15.77
CA GLY A 291 47.62 -38.41 -15.98
C GLY A 291 46.22 -38.59 -15.36
N ASP A 292 46.09 -38.15 -14.10
CA ASP A 292 44.92 -37.47 -13.52
C ASP A 292 43.69 -38.29 -13.02
N GLY A 293 43.50 -38.26 -11.69
CA GLY A 293 42.20 -38.10 -11.03
C GLY A 293 41.15 -39.23 -11.05
N ALA A 294 41.41 -40.39 -10.45
CA ALA A 294 40.36 -41.38 -10.17
C ALA A 294 39.56 -41.01 -8.88
N VAL A 295 38.31 -40.57 -9.09
CA VAL A 295 37.33 -40.19 -8.06
C VAL A 295 36.82 -41.42 -7.30
N TYR A 296 36.99 -41.43 -5.98
CA TYR A 296 36.37 -42.39 -5.06
C TYR A 296 34.85 -42.13 -4.97
N LYS A 297 34.02 -43.06 -5.42
CA LYS A 297 32.59 -43.10 -5.07
C LYS A 297 32.36 -44.14 -3.96
N PRO A 298 31.92 -43.75 -2.76
CA PRO A 298 31.48 -44.71 -1.75
C PRO A 298 30.07 -45.21 -2.12
N VAL A 299 29.93 -46.53 -2.23
CA VAL A 299 28.61 -47.19 -2.36
C VAL A 299 27.94 -47.17 -0.99
N VAL A 300 26.88 -46.38 -0.86
CA VAL A 300 26.08 -46.23 0.37
C VAL A 300 24.99 -47.30 0.41
N ARG A 301 24.89 -48.03 1.52
CA ARG A 301 23.81 -49.00 1.78
C ARG A 301 22.48 -48.25 2.02
N PRO A 302 21.33 -48.72 1.50
CA PRO A 302 20.04 -48.07 1.74
C PRO A 302 19.61 -48.22 3.21
N LYS A 303 18.95 -47.18 3.73
CA LYS A 303 18.47 -47.10 5.12
C LYS A 303 17.19 -47.90 5.35
N SER A 304 17.02 -48.41 6.57
CA SER A 304 15.87 -49.21 7.01
C SER A 304 14.55 -48.42 7.04
N ALA A 305 13.45 -49.09 6.69
CA ALA A 305 12.09 -48.56 6.58
C ALA A 305 11.56 -47.92 7.88
N THR A 306 12.08 -48.30 9.04
CA THR A 306 11.67 -47.75 10.34
C THR A 306 12.13 -46.31 10.56
N GLN A 307 13.21 -45.87 9.90
CA GLN A 307 13.73 -44.51 10.05
C GLN A 307 12.95 -43.48 9.21
N ARG A 308 12.31 -43.92 8.12
CA ARG A 308 11.56 -43.06 7.19
C ARG A 308 10.16 -42.70 7.72
N ALA A 309 9.53 -43.58 8.50
CA ALA A 309 8.21 -43.37 9.09
C ALA A 309 8.21 -42.39 10.29
N VAL A 310 9.38 -42.16 10.90
CA VAL A 310 9.52 -41.22 12.04
C VAL A 310 9.61 -39.78 11.56
N GLU A 311 10.22 -39.54 10.39
CA GLU A 311 10.37 -38.20 9.81
C GLU A 311 9.03 -37.65 9.27
N GLU A 312 8.12 -38.53 8.83
CA GLU A 312 6.82 -38.15 8.23
C GLU A 312 5.76 -37.74 9.28
N LYS A 313 5.91 -38.19 10.54
CA LYS A 313 5.03 -37.81 11.66
C LYS A 313 5.38 -36.48 12.31
N VAL A 314 6.57 -35.93 12.07
CA VAL A 314 7.00 -34.65 12.67
C VAL A 314 6.48 -33.44 11.86
N PHE A 315 6.10 -33.64 10.59
CA PHE A 315 5.56 -32.57 9.74
C PHE A 315 4.02 -32.46 9.70
N SER A 316 3.31 -33.39 10.30
CA SER A 316 1.83 -33.42 10.34
C SER A 316 1.22 -32.72 11.55
N LEU A 317 2.02 -32.11 12.43
CA LEU A 317 1.54 -31.34 13.60
C LEU A 317 1.37 -29.82 13.33
N ALA A 318 1.71 -29.34 12.13
CA ALA A 318 1.70 -27.91 11.80
C ALA A 318 0.53 -27.46 10.89
N ARG A 319 -0.48 -28.31 10.64
CA ARG A 319 -1.62 -27.89 9.80
C ARG A 319 -2.93 -28.63 10.07
N GLY A 320 -3.96 -27.86 10.42
CA GLY A 320 -5.38 -28.23 10.57
C GLY A 320 -5.95 -27.55 11.82
N MET A 321 -7.13 -26.92 11.87
CA MET A 321 -8.29 -26.75 10.99
C MET A 321 -9.09 -25.56 11.57
N THR A 322 -9.54 -24.56 10.82
CA THR A 322 -10.96 -24.26 10.45
C THR A 322 -12.02 -24.73 11.48
N VAL A 323 -12.98 -23.91 11.93
CA VAL A 323 -14.29 -23.69 11.24
C VAL A 323 -15.24 -22.82 12.12
N GLU A 324 -15.96 -21.90 11.44
CA GLU A 324 -17.36 -21.35 11.57
C GLU A 324 -17.96 -20.64 12.81
N SER A 325 -18.77 -19.60 12.46
CA SER A 325 -20.22 -19.37 12.72
C SER A 325 -20.52 -17.90 13.08
N ASP A 326 -21.20 -17.14 12.20
CA ASP A 326 -22.67 -16.85 12.15
C ASP A 326 -23.03 -15.69 13.12
N GLU A 327 -23.74 -14.59 12.82
CA GLU A 327 -25.07 -14.32 12.21
C GLU A 327 -25.16 -12.75 12.12
N ASP A 328 -25.52 -12.11 11.01
CA ASP A 328 -26.87 -11.67 10.54
C ASP A 328 -27.17 -10.15 10.63
N SER A 329 -27.94 -9.70 9.61
CA SER A 329 -28.90 -8.56 9.57
C SER A 329 -28.55 -7.32 8.72
N ASP A 330 -29.05 -7.30 7.47
CA ASP A 330 -30.08 -6.39 6.88
C ASP A 330 -30.26 -4.97 7.51
N ASN A 331 -30.59 -3.86 6.82
CA ASN A 331 -31.16 -3.58 5.50
C ASN A 331 -31.10 -2.04 5.19
N VAL A 332 -31.24 -1.70 3.90
CA VAL A 332 -31.99 -0.56 3.30
C VAL A 332 -31.66 0.93 3.62
N SER A 333 -31.27 1.60 2.51
CA SER A 333 -31.59 2.96 2.02
C SER A 333 -32.60 3.82 2.80
N ASP A 334 -32.28 5.10 3.00
CA ASP A 334 -33.30 6.15 2.98
C ASP A 334 -32.72 7.50 2.50
N ASP A 335 -33.20 7.94 1.34
CA ASP A 335 -33.00 9.26 0.74
C ASP A 335 -34.27 10.08 1.02
N THR A 336 -34.36 10.78 2.16
CA THR A 336 -35.39 11.82 2.37
C THR A 336 -34.99 12.81 3.49
N GLU A 337 -34.13 13.77 3.18
CA GLU A 337 -33.85 14.94 4.05
C GLU A 337 -34.02 16.29 3.31
N LEU A 338 -34.97 16.38 2.38
CA LEU A 338 -35.23 17.61 1.62
C LEU A 338 -36.70 18.02 1.56
N LEU A 339 -37.52 17.66 2.56
CA LEU A 339 -38.95 17.97 2.51
C LEU A 339 -39.62 18.22 3.87
N ASP A 340 -38.92 18.79 4.85
CA ASP A 340 -39.51 19.08 6.18
C ASP A 340 -39.41 20.56 6.64
N ASN A 341 -39.00 21.48 5.76
CA ASN A 341 -38.93 22.92 6.05
C ASN A 341 -40.11 23.73 5.45
N MET A 342 -41.29 23.11 5.30
CA MET A 342 -42.48 23.73 4.70
C MET A 342 -43.69 23.77 5.66
N PHE A 343 -43.46 23.72 6.97
CA PHE A 343 -44.48 24.03 7.97
C PHE A 343 -44.30 25.46 8.48
N PHE A 344 -45.26 26.33 8.15
CA PHE A 344 -45.39 27.65 8.74
C PHE A 344 -45.67 27.50 10.24
N GLU A 345 -44.80 28.06 11.08
CA GLU A 345 -45.12 28.30 12.49
C GLU A 345 -46.28 29.30 12.56
N GLU A 346 -47.33 28.94 13.29
CA GLU A 346 -48.44 29.84 13.63
C GLU A 346 -47.89 31.01 14.45
N GLU A 347 -48.02 32.23 13.94
CA GLU A 347 -47.67 33.46 14.66
C GLU A 347 -48.47 33.58 15.97
N ASP A 348 -47.76 33.57 17.11
CA ASP A 348 -48.32 33.90 18.41
C ASP A 348 -48.60 35.41 18.50
N TRP A 349 -49.84 35.80 18.22
CA TRP A 349 -50.30 37.21 18.25
C TRP A 349 -50.30 37.86 19.65
N ASN A 350 -49.96 37.12 20.71
CA ASN A 350 -49.96 37.62 22.10
C ASN A 350 -48.74 38.49 22.45
N ASP A 351 -47.68 38.50 21.64
CA ASP A 351 -46.50 39.33 21.88
C ASP A 351 -46.71 40.80 21.48
N TYR A 352 -47.69 41.08 20.61
CA TYR A 352 -48.01 42.44 20.16
C TYR A 352 -48.76 43.29 21.20
N LEU A 353 -49.26 42.71 22.29
CA LEU A 353 -50.08 43.40 23.29
C LEU A 353 -49.32 43.85 24.56
N GLN A 354 -48.02 43.53 24.69
CA GLN A 354 -47.22 43.84 25.90
C GLN A 354 -46.23 45.00 25.74
N LEU A 355 -46.61 46.05 25.00
CA LEU A 355 -45.77 47.25 24.90
C LEU A 355 -46.01 48.21 26.07
N GLY A 356 -45.27 47.99 27.16
CA GLY A 356 -44.92 49.01 28.15
C GLY A 356 -43.81 49.97 27.63
N LYS A 357 -43.37 50.94 28.44
CA LYS A 357 -42.44 52.03 28.08
C LYS A 357 -41.32 51.56 27.12
N VAL A 358 -41.32 52.10 25.91
CA VAL A 358 -40.27 51.87 24.91
C VAL A 358 -38.97 52.51 25.40
N GLU A 359 -38.09 51.71 25.98
CA GLU A 359 -36.69 52.08 26.15
C GLU A 359 -36.02 52.09 24.77
N LEU A 360 -35.25 53.14 24.49
CA LEU A 360 -34.51 53.34 23.25
C LEU A 360 -33.53 52.16 23.03
N LYS A 361 -33.94 51.14 22.26
CA LYS A 361 -33.02 50.13 21.74
C LYS A 361 -32.15 50.78 20.66
N LEU A 362 -30.94 51.17 21.05
CA LEU A 362 -29.89 51.55 20.09
C LEU A 362 -29.58 50.34 19.21
N LEU A 363 -29.78 50.51 17.91
CA LEU A 363 -29.57 49.51 16.89
C LEU A 363 -28.06 49.21 16.77
N ASN A 364 -27.63 48.01 17.16
CA ASN A 364 -26.30 47.50 16.94
C ASN A 364 -26.31 46.52 15.77
N VAL A 365 -25.77 46.93 14.63
CA VAL A 365 -25.60 46.07 13.45
C VAL A 365 -24.31 45.27 13.63
N THR A 366 -24.45 43.97 13.87
CA THR A 366 -23.35 43.00 13.75
C THR A 366 -23.50 42.25 12.44
N GLY A 367 -22.54 42.44 11.52
CA GLY A 367 -22.49 41.68 10.27
C GLY A 367 -21.80 40.34 10.50
N GLN A 368 -22.46 39.24 10.12
CA GLN A 368 -21.87 37.91 10.06
C GLN A 368 -21.43 37.63 8.62
N GLN A 369 -20.16 37.23 8.42
CA GLN A 369 -19.61 36.98 7.10
C GLN A 369 -20.13 35.63 6.57
N MET A 370 -20.94 35.68 5.52
CA MET A 370 -21.43 34.49 4.80
C MET A 370 -20.40 34.07 3.73
N PRO A 371 -20.16 32.77 3.52
CA PRO A 371 -19.32 32.30 2.43
C PRO A 371 -19.95 32.66 1.08
N ILE A 372 -19.12 33.13 0.14
CA ILE A 372 -19.53 33.47 -1.22
C ILE A 372 -19.91 32.17 -1.93
N HIS A 373 -21.17 32.01 -2.30
CA HIS A 373 -21.60 30.90 -3.15
C HIS A 373 -20.92 31.04 -4.52
N VAL A 374 -20.13 30.03 -4.89
CA VAL A 374 -19.59 29.90 -6.24
C VAL A 374 -20.78 29.75 -7.19
N PRO A 375 -20.88 30.54 -8.28
CA PRO A 375 -21.98 30.39 -9.22
C PRO A 375 -21.96 28.97 -9.79
N ILE A 376 -23.04 28.23 -9.56
CA ILE A 376 -23.30 26.94 -10.20
C ILE A 376 -23.21 27.16 -11.70
N GLN A 377 -22.35 26.39 -12.36
CA GLN A 377 -22.27 26.44 -13.82
C GLN A 377 -23.63 25.97 -14.37
N PRO A 378 -24.32 26.79 -15.17
CA PRO A 378 -25.63 26.44 -15.70
C PRO A 378 -25.52 25.16 -16.53
N SER A 379 -26.49 24.25 -16.34
CA SER A 379 -26.51 22.97 -17.04
C SER A 379 -26.64 23.19 -18.56
N GLU A 380 -26.20 22.21 -19.35
CA GLU A 380 -26.15 22.28 -20.82
C GLU A 380 -27.53 22.59 -21.44
N ALA A 381 -28.61 22.27 -20.73
CA ALA A 381 -29.99 22.62 -21.09
C ALA A 381 -30.31 24.13 -20.95
N GLU A 382 -29.74 24.83 -19.95
CA GLU A 382 -29.94 26.27 -19.74
C GLU A 382 -29.14 27.13 -20.73
N ILE A 383 -28.00 26.61 -21.23
CA ILE A 383 -27.21 27.24 -22.28
C ILE A 383 -27.95 27.15 -23.63
N GLN A 384 -28.64 26.03 -23.90
CA GLN A 384 -29.49 25.88 -25.08
C GLN A 384 -30.75 26.76 -25.00
N ALA A 385 -31.35 26.92 -23.83
CA ALA A 385 -32.49 27.82 -23.64
C ALA A 385 -32.11 29.30 -23.87
N LYS A 386 -30.91 29.72 -23.47
CA LYS A 386 -30.38 31.08 -23.75
C LYS A 386 -29.96 31.31 -25.20
N GLN A 387 -29.73 30.26 -25.98
CA GLN A 387 -29.52 30.35 -27.43
C GLN A 387 -30.83 30.42 -28.23
N CYS A 388 -31.98 30.22 -27.58
CA CYS A 388 -33.28 30.45 -28.18
C CYS A 388 -33.58 31.97 -28.16
N ASN A 389 -33.03 32.70 -29.13
CA ASN A 389 -33.36 34.11 -29.38
C ASN A 389 -34.81 34.22 -29.88
N PRO A 390 -35.74 34.89 -29.17
CA PRO A 390 -37.06 35.20 -29.69
C PRO A 390 -37.05 36.47 -30.58
N ASP A 391 -35.91 36.84 -31.15
CA ASP A 391 -35.74 38.04 -31.98
C ASP A 391 -35.98 37.82 -33.49
N THR A 392 -36.50 36.64 -33.87
CA THR A 392 -37.09 36.46 -35.20
C THR A 392 -38.60 36.40 -35.06
N TRP A 393 -39.19 37.56 -34.76
CA TRP A 393 -40.64 37.75 -34.86
C TRP A 393 -41.07 37.40 -36.30
N PRO A 394 -42.16 36.65 -36.54
CA PRO A 394 -42.52 36.16 -37.88
C PRO A 394 -42.98 37.27 -38.86
N VAL A 395 -42.81 38.55 -38.50
CA VAL A 395 -43.19 39.70 -39.32
C VAL A 395 -41.99 40.64 -39.41
N THR A 396 -41.38 40.70 -40.59
CA THR A 396 -40.27 41.63 -40.87
C THR A 396 -40.82 42.99 -41.33
N GLN A 397 -40.11 44.09 -41.04
CA GLN A 397 -40.51 45.45 -41.46
C GLN A 397 -40.92 45.62 -42.94
N PRO A 398 -40.33 44.93 -43.94
CA PRO A 398 -40.85 44.98 -45.31
C PRO A 398 -42.27 44.44 -45.45
N MET A 399 -42.69 43.45 -44.66
CA MET A 399 -44.05 42.88 -44.68
C MET A 399 -45.10 43.88 -44.14
N LEU A 400 -44.73 44.68 -43.13
CA LEU A 400 -45.59 45.76 -42.61
C LEU A 400 -45.75 46.92 -43.61
N LYS A 401 -44.69 47.25 -44.37
CA LYS A 401 -44.76 48.27 -45.41
C LYS A 401 -45.64 47.86 -46.59
N GLN A 402 -45.72 46.56 -46.88
CA GLN A 402 -46.58 46.04 -47.95
C GLN A 402 -48.07 46.04 -47.56
N ALA A 403 -48.38 45.84 -46.28
CA ALA A 403 -49.74 45.91 -45.75
C ALA A 403 -50.28 47.35 -45.62
N ALA A 404 -49.41 48.36 -45.47
CA ALA A 404 -49.80 49.76 -45.36
C ALA A 404 -49.99 50.48 -46.73
N SER A 405 -49.81 49.76 -47.83
CA SER A 405 -49.87 50.27 -49.21
C SER A 405 -51.07 49.73 -50.01
N SER A 406 -52.10 49.20 -49.35
CA SER A 406 -53.38 48.80 -49.98
C SER A 406 -54.54 49.60 -49.45
#